data_AF-A0A1M3MSZ1-F1
#
_entry.id   AF-A0A1M3MSZ1-F1
#
_cell.length_a   1.000
_cell.length_b   1.000
_cell.length_c   1.000
_cell.angle_alpha   90.00
_cell.angle_beta   90.00
_cell.angle_gamma   90.00
#
_symmetry.space_group_name_H-M   'P 1'
#
loop_
_entity.id
_entity.type
_entity.pdbx_description
1 polymer ?
#
loop_
_entity_poly.entity_id
_entity_poly.type
_entity_poly.pdbx_seq_one_letter_code
_entity_poly.pdbx_strand_id
1 'polypeptide(L)'
;MSHAQKPAENGKTPPQAGAYVLAKLRDLDVAVTETAPRVLAKESDDEAIHDLRVAIRRLRTLLKMSREIFGRWHTDVVRGAFAEVMRATGDLRDEEVLEETLEGAAEGPELEAWLKERRTREQKLRRAVVVRIQRGDLDRARLMLKALLVFPVEPDRNVELARFARRTVERARRKVEKRRDVEVTDVAGMHELRIAYKELRYSIELLADALPIDARAQLEPATVFQKRLGDLHDVDVATEVITNAKGLPAAARQEVLASLATLRNKRVHKYLRELDPLGAEERKAEEREEERKTEAARPKSTSHPHRAGPPRGRRHEPKAERPRPSETGASPSPTIHDAPLDPGPDRRK
;
A
#
# COMPACT_ATOMS: atom_id res chain seq x y z
N MET A 1 8.24 52.78 -38.13
CA MET A 1 7.84 52.79 -36.71
C MET A 1 6.58 51.94 -36.62
N SER A 2 6.43 50.86 -35.87
CA SER A 2 7.19 50.21 -34.81
C SER A 2 6.74 48.73 -34.85
N HIS A 3 7.64 47.79 -35.18
CA HIS A 3 7.39 46.38 -34.91
C HIS A 3 7.87 46.11 -33.48
N ALA A 4 6.93 46.07 -32.54
CA ALA A 4 7.19 45.68 -31.17
C ALA A 4 7.50 44.18 -31.12
N GLN A 5 8.80 43.86 -31.19
CA GLN A 5 9.35 42.56 -30.84
C GLN A 5 9.08 42.31 -29.35
N LYS A 6 8.37 41.21 -29.05
CA LYS A 6 8.20 40.71 -27.68
C LYS A 6 9.58 40.46 -27.04
N PRO A 7 9.78 40.80 -25.76
CA PRO A 7 11.04 40.58 -25.08
C PRO A 7 11.29 39.08 -24.87
N ALA A 8 12.53 38.67 -25.12
CA ALA A 8 13.03 37.33 -24.88
C ALA A 8 12.97 36.99 -23.37
N GLU A 9 12.14 36.02 -22.99
CA GLU A 9 12.18 35.43 -21.66
C GLU A 9 13.38 34.46 -21.55
N ASN A 10 14.40 34.90 -20.81
CA ASN A 10 15.40 34.14 -20.04
C ASN A 10 15.77 32.73 -20.52
N GLY A 11 16.95 32.63 -21.15
CA GLY A 11 17.61 31.38 -21.58
C GLY A 11 18.08 30.45 -20.46
N LYS A 12 17.13 29.77 -19.80
CA LYS A 12 17.40 28.53 -19.05
C LYS A 12 17.18 27.34 -19.99
N THR A 13 18.22 26.55 -20.24
CA THR A 13 18.09 25.26 -20.91
C THR A 13 16.97 24.46 -20.22
N PRO A 14 16.01 23.90 -20.97
CA PRO A 14 14.89 23.19 -20.37
C PRO A 14 15.40 22.01 -19.52
N PRO A 15 14.71 21.68 -18.41
CA PRO A 15 15.14 20.61 -17.52
C PRO A 15 15.20 19.28 -18.28
N GLN A 16 16.26 18.52 -18.03
CA GLN A 16 16.56 17.29 -18.74
C GLN A 16 16.17 16.06 -17.93
N ALA A 17 15.67 15.02 -18.62
CA ALA A 17 15.19 13.81 -17.99
C ALA A 17 16.29 13.05 -17.22
N GLY A 18 17.51 13.03 -17.75
CA GLY A 18 18.63 12.33 -17.11
C GLY A 18 18.94 12.84 -15.71
N ALA A 19 19.07 14.16 -15.54
CA ALA A 19 19.34 14.78 -14.25
C ALA A 19 18.21 14.53 -13.24
N TYR A 20 16.95 14.65 -13.68
CA TYR A 20 15.78 14.38 -12.84
C TYR A 20 15.73 12.93 -12.36
N VAL A 21 15.91 11.98 -13.28
CA VAL A 21 15.87 10.55 -12.95
C VAL A 21 17.03 10.15 -12.04
N LEU A 22 18.22 10.70 -12.24
CA LEU A 22 19.36 10.50 -11.32
C LEU A 22 19.03 10.96 -9.90
N ALA A 23 18.45 12.16 -9.76
CA ALA A 23 18.02 12.67 -8.45
C ALA A 23 16.97 11.76 -7.81
N LYS A 24 15.90 11.41 -8.53
CA LYS A 24 14.85 10.51 -8.01
C LYS A 24 15.35 9.10 -7.68
N LEU A 25 16.31 8.56 -8.45
CA LEU A 25 16.92 7.26 -8.12
C LEU A 25 17.74 7.33 -6.83
N ARG A 26 18.40 8.46 -6.54
CA ARG A 26 19.09 8.69 -5.26
C ARG A 26 18.10 8.77 -4.10
N ASP A 27 17.01 9.52 -4.26
CA ASP A 27 15.96 9.63 -3.24
C ASP A 27 15.35 8.24 -2.92
N LEU A 28 15.14 7.42 -3.94
CA LEU A 28 14.63 6.05 -3.76
C LEU A 28 15.66 5.11 -3.14
N ASP A 29 16.96 5.27 -3.40
CA ASP A 29 18.01 4.52 -2.70
C ASP A 29 18.03 4.88 -1.20
N VAL A 30 17.86 6.16 -0.87
CA VAL A 30 17.74 6.62 0.52
C VAL A 30 16.53 5.97 1.20
N ALA A 31 15.35 6.00 0.57
CA ALA A 31 14.15 5.35 1.11
C ALA A 31 14.35 3.84 1.34
N VAL A 32 15.07 3.15 0.45
CA VAL A 32 15.44 1.73 0.65
C VAL A 32 16.35 1.57 1.86
N THR A 33 17.32 2.47 2.08
CA THR A 33 18.20 2.41 3.25
C THR A 33 17.54 2.75 4.57
N GLU A 34 16.50 3.58 4.57
CA GLU A 34 15.76 3.94 5.78
C GLU A 34 14.80 2.83 6.20
N THR A 35 14.27 2.07 5.24
CA THR A 35 13.32 0.97 5.49
C THR A 35 14.01 -0.35 5.86
N ALA A 36 15.20 -0.62 5.33
CA ALA A 36 15.89 -1.88 5.58
C ALA A 36 16.24 -2.17 7.07
N PRO A 37 16.68 -1.20 7.89
CA PRO A 37 16.96 -1.42 9.31
C PRO A 37 15.74 -1.87 10.12
N ARG A 38 14.53 -1.42 9.76
CA ARG A 38 13.28 -1.84 10.43
C ARG A 38 13.03 -3.35 10.28
N VAL A 39 13.43 -3.93 9.15
CA VAL A 39 13.34 -5.38 8.93
C VAL A 39 14.33 -6.16 9.80
N LEU A 40 15.46 -5.54 10.15
CA LEU A 40 16.50 -6.13 10.99
C LEU A 40 16.27 -5.89 12.49
N ALA A 41 15.32 -5.03 12.85
CA ALA A 41 15.01 -4.72 14.24
C ALA A 41 14.51 -5.96 14.99
N LYS A 42 14.87 -6.07 16.26
CA LYS A 42 14.44 -7.18 17.13
C LYS A 42 12.92 -7.20 17.31
N GLU A 43 12.32 -6.02 17.32
CA GLU A 43 10.88 -5.79 17.24
C GLU A 43 10.61 -5.10 15.89
N SER A 44 10.62 -5.88 14.81
CA SER A 44 10.21 -5.37 13.51
C SER A 44 8.71 -5.13 13.54
N ASP A 45 8.27 -3.93 13.18
CA ASP A 45 6.85 -3.68 12.95
C ASP A 45 6.35 -4.51 11.75
N ASP A 46 5.07 -4.86 11.74
CA ASP A 46 4.44 -5.71 10.71
C ASP A 46 4.44 -5.06 9.32
N GLU A 47 4.76 -3.76 9.23
CA GLU A 47 4.85 -3.00 7.98
C GLU A 47 6.29 -2.90 7.43
N ALA A 48 7.31 -3.34 8.16
CA ALA A 48 8.70 -3.17 7.76
C ALA A 48 9.01 -3.85 6.41
N ILE A 49 8.47 -5.06 6.21
CA ILE A 49 8.59 -5.80 4.95
C ILE A 49 7.75 -5.14 3.85
N HIS A 50 6.56 -4.64 4.19
CA HIS A 50 5.71 -3.90 3.25
C HIS A 50 6.45 -2.68 2.71
N ASP A 51 6.97 -1.84 3.59
CA ASP A 51 7.64 -0.58 3.24
C ASP A 51 8.90 -0.79 2.43
N LEU A 52 9.76 -1.76 2.80
CA LEU A 52 10.93 -2.12 2.01
C LEU A 52 10.52 -2.56 0.60
N ARG A 53 9.49 -3.40 0.48
CA ARG A 53 8.98 -3.86 -0.82
C ARG A 53 8.38 -2.72 -1.63
N VAL A 54 7.71 -1.76 -1.00
CA VAL A 54 7.19 -0.55 -1.66
C VAL A 54 8.33 0.29 -2.21
N ALA A 55 9.35 0.58 -1.40
CA ALA A 55 10.53 1.35 -1.80
C ALA A 55 11.25 0.69 -2.99
N ILE A 56 11.54 -0.61 -2.90
CA ILE A 56 12.18 -1.37 -4.00
C ILE A 56 11.30 -1.40 -5.25
N ARG A 57 9.98 -1.50 -5.12
CA ARG A 57 9.06 -1.50 -6.27
C ARG A 57 9.04 -0.15 -6.99
N ARG A 58 9.03 0.97 -6.25
CA ARG A 58 9.14 2.32 -6.82
C ARG A 58 10.46 2.48 -7.57
N LEU A 59 11.57 2.06 -6.95
CA LEU A 59 12.90 2.06 -7.56
C LEU A 59 12.96 1.25 -8.86
N ARG A 60 12.47 0.00 -8.84
CA ARG A 60 12.39 -0.86 -10.03
C ARG A 60 11.50 -0.29 -11.13
N THR A 61 10.45 0.46 -10.76
CA THR A 61 9.57 1.14 -11.72
C THR A 61 10.31 2.29 -12.40
N LEU A 62 11.00 3.12 -11.63
CA LEU A 62 11.82 4.21 -12.19
C LEU A 62 12.94 3.68 -13.11
N LEU A 63 13.63 2.60 -12.70
CA LEU A 63 14.63 1.92 -13.54
C LEU A 63 14.03 1.41 -14.87
N LYS A 64 12.81 0.88 -14.84
CA LYS A 64 12.11 0.45 -16.06
C LYS A 64 11.79 1.64 -16.98
N MET A 65 11.39 2.77 -16.41
CA MET A 65 11.09 4.00 -17.16
C MET A 65 12.36 4.64 -17.75
N SER A 66 13.50 4.50 -17.07
CA SER A 66 14.77 5.11 -17.45
C SER A 66 15.59 4.31 -18.47
N ARG A 67 15.06 3.20 -19.01
CA ARG A 67 15.68 2.41 -20.09
C ARG A 67 16.06 3.23 -21.31
N GLU A 68 15.24 4.24 -21.65
CA GLU A 68 15.49 5.14 -22.78
C GLU A 68 16.63 6.13 -22.50
N ILE A 69 17.00 6.32 -21.23
CA ILE A 69 18.02 7.27 -20.78
C ILE A 69 19.37 6.55 -20.57
N PHE A 70 19.40 5.51 -19.73
CA PHE A 70 20.64 4.79 -19.39
C PHE A 70 20.90 3.55 -20.26
N GLY A 71 19.99 3.25 -21.19
CA GLY A 71 20.02 2.01 -21.96
C GLY A 71 19.37 0.84 -21.22
N ARG A 72 18.75 -0.04 -22.01
CA ARG A 72 18.02 -1.21 -21.50
C ARG A 72 18.91 -2.17 -20.72
N TRP A 73 20.10 -2.46 -21.23
CA TRP A 73 21.00 -3.45 -20.62
C TRP A 73 21.41 -3.02 -19.20
N HIS A 74 21.93 -1.79 -19.04
CA HIS A 74 22.36 -1.28 -17.73
C HIS A 74 21.22 -1.25 -16.70
N THR A 75 20.05 -0.74 -17.09
CA THR A 75 18.89 -0.63 -16.19
C THR A 75 18.31 -1.99 -15.82
N ASP A 76 18.25 -2.94 -16.74
CA ASP A 76 17.70 -4.27 -16.48
C ASP A 76 18.61 -5.13 -15.60
N VAL A 77 19.93 -4.94 -15.67
CA VAL A 77 20.90 -5.55 -14.75
C VAL A 77 20.64 -5.11 -13.29
N VAL A 78 20.52 -3.80 -13.03
CA VAL A 78 20.21 -3.29 -11.68
C VAL A 78 18.80 -3.71 -11.24
N ARG A 79 17.81 -3.61 -12.13
CA ARG A 79 16.43 -4.01 -11.85
C ARG A 79 16.31 -5.51 -11.55
N GLY A 80 17.16 -6.33 -12.15
CA GLY A 80 17.29 -7.77 -11.89
C GLY A 80 17.76 -8.07 -10.46
N ALA A 81 18.81 -7.39 -10.00
CA ALA A 81 19.31 -7.55 -8.64
C ALA A 81 18.26 -7.18 -7.58
N PHE A 82 17.56 -6.06 -7.74
CA PHE A 82 16.43 -5.74 -6.85
C PHE A 82 15.24 -6.69 -6.99
N ALA A 83 15.07 -7.34 -8.16
CA ALA A 83 14.04 -8.36 -8.32
C ALA A 83 14.36 -9.63 -7.53
N GLU A 84 15.63 -9.98 -7.33
CA GLU A 84 16.04 -11.08 -6.45
C GLU A 84 15.64 -10.82 -5.00
N VAL A 85 15.90 -9.61 -4.49
CA VAL A 85 15.46 -9.19 -3.14
C VAL A 85 13.93 -9.24 -3.00
N MET A 86 13.20 -8.76 -4.02
CA MET A 86 11.73 -8.84 -4.05
C MET A 86 11.20 -10.26 -4.07
N ARG A 87 11.88 -11.20 -4.76
CA ARG A 87 11.51 -12.62 -4.76
C ARG A 87 11.79 -13.25 -3.40
N ALA A 88 12.94 -12.95 -2.80
CA ALA A 88 13.31 -13.48 -1.49
C ALA A 88 12.37 -13.07 -0.35
N THR A 89 11.70 -11.91 -0.48
CA THR A 89 10.70 -11.41 0.48
C THR A 89 9.25 -11.68 0.05
N GLY A 90 9.04 -12.37 -1.08
CA GLY A 90 7.73 -12.64 -1.67
C GLY A 90 6.86 -13.48 -0.74
N ASP A 91 7.29 -14.71 -0.49
CA ASP A 91 6.55 -15.68 0.32
C ASP A 91 6.20 -15.15 1.72
N LEU A 92 7.07 -14.35 2.34
CA LEU A 92 6.79 -13.72 3.64
C LEU A 92 5.64 -12.72 3.53
N ARG A 93 5.69 -11.83 2.53
CA ARG A 93 4.61 -10.86 2.34
C ARG A 93 3.29 -11.54 1.98
N ASP A 94 3.36 -12.64 1.22
CA ASP A 94 2.17 -13.40 0.85
C ASP A 94 1.53 -14.06 2.08
N GLU A 95 2.32 -14.47 3.09
CA GLU A 95 1.78 -14.91 4.39
C GLU A 95 1.12 -13.77 5.17
N GLU A 96 1.79 -12.62 5.28
CA GLU A 96 1.25 -11.45 6.01
C GLU A 96 -0.10 -10.99 5.42
N VAL A 97 -0.18 -10.91 4.08
CA VAL A 97 -1.44 -10.52 3.38
C VAL A 97 -2.51 -11.59 3.52
N LEU A 98 -2.12 -12.88 3.53
CA LEU A 98 -3.08 -13.96 3.70
C LEU A 98 -3.70 -13.93 5.10
N GLU A 99 -2.91 -13.73 6.15
CA GLU A 99 -3.42 -13.61 7.52
C GLU A 99 -4.38 -12.42 7.65
N GLU A 100 -4.01 -11.25 7.12
CA GLU A 100 -4.88 -10.06 7.07
C GLU A 100 -6.20 -10.34 6.30
N THR A 101 -6.13 -11.07 5.19
CA THR A 101 -7.32 -11.35 4.35
C THR A 101 -8.25 -12.37 5.00
N LEU A 102 -7.71 -13.30 5.79
CA LEU A 102 -8.48 -14.33 6.49
C LEU A 102 -9.02 -13.89 7.85
N GLU A 103 -8.68 -12.67 8.30
CA GLU A 103 -9.19 -12.12 9.56
C GLU A 103 -10.73 -12.08 9.54
N GLY A 104 -11.34 -12.79 10.50
CA GLY A 104 -12.81 -12.90 10.60
C GLY A 104 -13.47 -13.71 9.47
N ALA A 105 -12.72 -14.50 8.69
CA ALA A 105 -13.28 -15.32 7.62
C ALA A 105 -14.07 -16.54 8.15
N ALA A 106 -13.65 -17.15 9.26
CA ALA A 106 -14.42 -18.15 9.99
C ALA A 106 -13.83 -18.33 11.40
N GLU A 107 -14.54 -19.06 12.26
CA GLU A 107 -14.10 -19.40 13.61
C GLU A 107 -14.19 -20.92 13.80
N GLY A 108 -13.18 -21.52 14.43
CA GLY A 108 -13.19 -22.95 14.71
C GLY A 108 -11.81 -23.50 15.06
N PRO A 109 -11.74 -24.58 15.86
CA PRO A 109 -10.46 -25.14 16.30
C PRO A 109 -9.61 -25.68 15.15
N GLU A 110 -10.23 -26.16 14.07
CA GLU A 110 -9.54 -26.69 12.90
C GLU A 110 -8.88 -25.59 12.06
N LEU A 111 -9.58 -24.48 11.85
CA LEU A 111 -9.01 -23.30 11.19
C LEU A 111 -7.89 -22.71 12.04
N GLU A 112 -8.07 -22.63 13.37
CA GLU A 112 -7.02 -22.07 14.21
C GLU A 112 -5.77 -22.95 14.27
N ALA A 113 -5.94 -24.28 14.31
CA ALA A 113 -4.80 -25.19 14.18
C ALA A 113 -4.04 -24.95 12.88
N TRP A 114 -4.75 -24.77 11.76
CA TRP A 114 -4.15 -24.48 10.46
C TRP A 114 -3.45 -23.11 10.43
N LEU A 115 -4.07 -22.05 10.95
CA LEU A 115 -3.48 -20.71 11.05
C LEU A 115 -2.23 -20.70 11.92
N LYS A 116 -2.20 -21.49 13.01
CA LYS A 116 -1.00 -21.65 13.84
C LYS A 116 0.19 -22.24 13.06
N GLU A 117 -0.07 -23.20 12.16
CA GLU A 117 0.97 -23.73 11.27
C GLU A 117 1.48 -22.66 10.28
N ARG A 118 0.58 -21.83 9.75
CA ARG A 118 0.92 -20.70 8.87
C ARG A 118 1.78 -19.66 9.58
N ARG A 119 1.41 -19.24 10.78
CA ARG A 119 2.22 -18.34 11.63
C ARG A 119 3.61 -18.91 11.91
N THR A 120 3.73 -20.22 12.09
CA THR A 120 5.04 -20.87 12.23
C THR A 120 5.85 -20.81 10.93
N ARG A 121 5.21 -20.96 9.76
CA ARG A 121 5.86 -20.79 8.44
C ARG A 121 6.31 -19.35 8.22
N GLU A 122 5.45 -18.38 8.49
CA GLU A 122 5.73 -16.95 8.41
C GLU A 122 6.95 -16.57 9.27
N GLN A 123 7.02 -17.01 10.53
CA GLN A 123 8.20 -16.79 11.39
C GLN A 123 9.50 -17.38 10.80
N LYS A 124 9.44 -18.57 10.18
CA LYS A 124 10.61 -19.17 9.50
C LYS A 124 11.02 -18.35 8.28
N LEU A 125 10.06 -17.88 7.48
CA LEU A 125 10.31 -17.01 6.33
C LEU A 125 10.91 -15.66 6.76
N ARG A 126 10.40 -15.05 7.83
CA ARG A 126 10.94 -13.82 8.41
C ARG A 126 12.41 -13.99 8.79
N ARG A 127 12.75 -15.07 9.49
CA ARG A 127 14.16 -15.40 9.80
C ARG A 127 15.01 -15.58 8.54
N ALA A 128 14.50 -16.27 7.52
CA ALA A 128 15.22 -16.47 6.27
C ALA A 128 15.46 -15.16 5.51
N VAL A 129 14.49 -14.24 5.51
CA VAL A 129 14.62 -12.90 4.93
C VAL A 129 15.68 -12.09 5.69
N VAL A 130 15.64 -12.07 7.02
CA VAL A 130 16.64 -11.37 7.85
C VAL A 130 18.05 -11.86 7.54
N VAL A 131 18.25 -13.18 7.48
CA VAL A 131 19.56 -13.78 7.15
C VAL A 131 20.04 -13.34 5.76
N ARG A 132 19.15 -13.26 4.76
CA ARG A 132 19.52 -12.79 3.41
C ARG A 132 19.93 -11.32 3.39
N ILE A 133 19.19 -10.48 4.10
CA ILE A 133 19.53 -9.05 4.21
C ILE A 133 20.89 -8.90 4.91
N GLN A 134 21.13 -9.62 6.02
CA GLN A 134 22.41 -9.63 6.74
C GLN A 134 23.58 -10.16 5.90
N ARG A 135 23.33 -11.09 4.97
CA ARG A 135 24.34 -11.58 4.01
C ARG A 135 24.68 -10.56 2.91
N GLY A 136 24.03 -9.41 2.89
CA GLY A 136 24.31 -8.32 1.97
C GLY A 136 23.61 -8.46 0.62
N ASP A 137 22.53 -9.25 0.50
CA ASP A 137 21.80 -9.37 -0.78
C ASP A 137 21.26 -8.00 -1.25
N LEU A 138 20.76 -7.18 -0.32
CA LEU A 138 20.34 -5.82 -0.60
C LEU A 138 21.52 -4.90 -0.95
N ASP A 139 22.64 -5.03 -0.23
CA ASP A 139 23.83 -4.21 -0.47
C ASP A 139 24.45 -4.46 -1.85
N ARG A 140 24.45 -5.72 -2.32
CA ARG A 140 24.89 -6.06 -3.69
C ARG A 140 24.02 -5.37 -4.75
N ALA A 141 22.70 -5.41 -4.59
CA ALA A 141 21.78 -4.73 -5.51
C ALA A 141 22.00 -3.20 -5.52
N ARG A 142 22.23 -2.62 -4.33
CA ARG A 142 22.54 -1.19 -4.18
C ARG A 142 23.90 -0.82 -4.76
N LEU A 143 24.91 -1.67 -4.67
CA LEU A 143 26.21 -1.42 -5.31
C LEU A 143 26.07 -1.28 -6.83
N MET A 144 25.25 -2.13 -7.45
CA MET A 144 24.95 -2.03 -8.89
C MET A 144 24.20 -0.74 -9.23
N LEU A 145 23.29 -0.29 -8.36
CA LEU A 145 22.63 1.00 -8.52
C LEU A 145 23.62 2.16 -8.41
N LYS A 146 24.52 2.16 -7.43
CA LYS A 146 25.55 3.19 -7.28
C LYS A 146 26.45 3.28 -8.51
N ALA A 147 26.81 2.14 -9.09
CA ALA A 147 27.55 2.09 -10.36
C ALA A 147 26.75 2.72 -11.52
N LEU A 148 25.44 2.46 -11.60
CA LEU A 148 24.56 3.10 -12.60
C LEU A 148 24.46 4.62 -12.38
N LEU A 149 24.42 5.08 -11.13
CA LEU A 149 24.24 6.50 -10.78
C LEU A 149 25.45 7.38 -11.12
N VAL A 150 26.63 6.79 -11.32
CA VAL A 150 27.84 7.50 -11.78
C VAL A 150 28.06 7.37 -13.29
N PHE A 151 27.25 6.55 -13.98
CA PHE A 151 27.35 6.36 -15.41
C PHE A 151 26.92 7.62 -16.17
N PRO A 152 27.70 8.10 -17.15
CA PRO A 152 27.32 9.30 -17.91
C PRO A 152 26.06 9.03 -18.74
N VAL A 153 25.12 9.97 -18.70
CA VAL A 153 23.96 9.93 -19.61
C VAL A 153 24.42 10.43 -20.97
N GLU A 154 24.27 9.61 -22.00
CA GLU A 154 24.59 9.98 -23.37
C GLU A 154 23.73 11.19 -23.82
N PRO A 155 24.30 12.24 -24.43
CA PRO A 155 23.56 13.47 -24.76
C PRO A 155 22.34 13.26 -25.68
N ASP A 156 22.42 12.30 -26.60
CA ASP A 156 21.36 11.92 -27.55
C ASP A 156 20.15 11.25 -26.86
N ARG A 157 20.38 10.60 -25.72
CA ARG A 157 19.33 9.98 -24.89
C ARG A 157 18.74 10.94 -23.85
N ASN A 158 19.42 12.06 -23.60
CA ASN A 158 18.98 13.05 -22.63
C ASN A 158 17.93 13.97 -23.24
N VAL A 159 16.68 13.53 -23.18
CA VAL A 159 15.53 14.27 -23.69
C VAL A 159 14.98 15.26 -22.65
N GLU A 160 14.21 16.23 -23.13
CA GLU A 160 13.45 17.15 -22.29
C GLU A 160 12.54 16.42 -21.29
N LEU A 161 12.60 16.83 -20.01
CA LEU A 161 11.91 16.19 -18.90
C LEU A 161 10.38 16.14 -19.09
N ALA A 162 9.76 17.24 -19.53
CA ALA A 162 8.31 17.29 -19.74
C ALA A 162 7.85 16.30 -20.82
N ARG A 163 8.63 16.18 -21.91
CA ARG A 163 8.36 15.22 -22.99
C ARG A 163 8.54 13.77 -22.53
N PHE A 164 9.58 13.49 -21.77
CA PHE A 164 9.80 12.19 -21.16
C PHE A 164 8.64 11.79 -20.22
N ALA A 165 8.24 12.71 -19.34
CA ALA A 165 7.20 12.46 -18.35
C ALA A 165 5.85 12.17 -18.99
N ARG A 166 5.40 13.05 -19.90
CA ARG A 166 4.14 12.88 -20.65
C ARG A 166 4.09 11.55 -21.41
N ARG A 167 5.14 11.23 -22.17
CA ARG A 167 5.20 9.98 -22.94
C ARG A 167 5.15 8.75 -22.02
N THR A 168 5.81 8.80 -20.88
CA THR A 168 5.86 7.67 -19.95
C THR A 168 4.50 7.40 -19.31
N VAL A 169 3.82 8.44 -18.83
CA VAL A 169 2.46 8.31 -18.27
C VAL A 169 1.47 7.87 -19.35
N GLU A 170 1.54 8.43 -20.56
CA GLU A 170 0.63 8.06 -21.64
C GLU A 170 0.77 6.58 -22.04
N ARG A 171 2.01 6.05 -22.08
CA ARG A 171 2.22 4.61 -22.31
C ARG A 171 1.61 3.75 -21.21
N ALA A 172 1.66 4.19 -19.95
CA ALA A 172 1.05 3.46 -18.84
C ALA A 172 -0.48 3.53 -18.90
N ARG A 173 -1.04 4.70 -19.21
CA ARG A 173 -2.47 4.95 -19.40
C ARG A 173 -3.06 4.04 -20.47
N ARG A 174 -2.41 3.95 -21.64
CA ARG A 174 -2.82 3.05 -22.74
C ARG A 174 -2.85 1.57 -22.35
N LYS A 175 -2.04 1.13 -21.38
CA LYS A 175 -2.09 -0.26 -20.91
C LYS A 175 -3.33 -0.53 -20.06
N VAL A 176 -3.77 0.47 -19.29
CA VAL A 176 -5.02 0.44 -18.54
C VAL A 176 -6.20 0.45 -19.52
N GLU A 177 -6.21 1.37 -20.48
CA GLU A 177 -7.29 1.46 -21.49
C GLU A 177 -7.50 0.15 -22.27
N LYS A 178 -6.42 -0.57 -22.58
CA LYS A 178 -6.50 -1.88 -23.27
C LYS A 178 -7.14 -3.00 -22.44
N ARG A 179 -7.28 -2.81 -21.13
CA ARG A 179 -7.71 -3.84 -20.17
C ARG A 179 -8.92 -3.44 -19.35
N ARG A 180 -9.39 -2.19 -19.49
CA ARG A 180 -10.43 -1.63 -18.60
C ARG A 180 -11.79 -2.32 -18.73
N ASP A 181 -12.05 -2.96 -19.86
CA ASP A 181 -13.32 -3.63 -20.18
C ASP A 181 -13.26 -5.14 -19.83
N VAL A 182 -12.32 -5.55 -18.97
CA VAL A 182 -12.23 -6.94 -18.50
C VAL A 182 -13.37 -7.28 -17.55
N GLU A 183 -13.93 -8.48 -17.72
CA GLU A 183 -14.97 -8.99 -16.84
C GLU A 183 -14.45 -9.30 -15.44
N VAL A 184 -15.22 -8.97 -14.40
CA VAL A 184 -14.84 -9.19 -13.00
C VAL A 184 -14.72 -10.67 -12.61
N THR A 185 -15.25 -11.57 -13.46
CA THR A 185 -15.12 -13.02 -13.33
C THR A 185 -13.78 -13.55 -13.88
N ASP A 186 -13.11 -12.79 -14.76
CA ASP A 186 -11.77 -13.12 -15.25
C ASP A 186 -10.71 -12.66 -14.23
N VAL A 187 -10.37 -13.55 -13.31
CA VAL A 187 -9.36 -13.32 -12.26
C VAL A 187 -8.00 -12.95 -12.86
N ALA A 188 -7.58 -13.60 -13.95
CA ALA A 188 -6.29 -13.35 -14.58
C ALA A 188 -6.26 -11.96 -15.23
N GLY A 189 -7.30 -11.62 -15.98
CA GLY A 189 -7.43 -10.31 -16.60
C GLY A 189 -7.56 -9.17 -15.57
N MET A 190 -8.29 -9.39 -14.47
CA MET A 190 -8.37 -8.44 -13.35
C MET A 190 -7.01 -8.21 -12.68
N HIS A 191 -6.20 -9.28 -12.53
CA HIS A 191 -4.83 -9.17 -12.05
C HIS A 191 -3.94 -8.36 -13.02
N GLU A 192 -4.07 -8.56 -14.32
CA GLU A 192 -3.35 -7.76 -15.31
C GLU A 192 -3.75 -6.27 -15.26
N LEU A 193 -5.05 -5.99 -15.12
CA LEU A 193 -5.57 -4.63 -14.97
C LEU A 193 -5.00 -3.97 -13.72
N ARG A 194 -4.93 -4.71 -12.59
CA ARG A 194 -4.27 -4.25 -11.36
C ARG A 194 -2.81 -3.86 -11.60
N ILE A 195 -2.06 -4.70 -12.33
CA ILE A 195 -0.66 -4.40 -12.68
C ILE A 195 -0.59 -3.10 -13.50
N ALA A 196 -1.47 -2.93 -14.48
CA ALA A 196 -1.51 -1.73 -15.31
C ALA A 196 -1.79 -0.46 -14.51
N TYR A 197 -2.76 -0.48 -13.60
CA TYR A 197 -3.04 0.65 -12.70
C TYR A 197 -1.88 0.97 -11.76
N LYS A 198 -1.22 -0.06 -11.24
CA LYS A 198 -0.02 0.11 -10.42
C LYS A 198 1.13 0.77 -11.19
N GLU A 199 1.33 0.37 -12.45
CA GLU A 199 2.31 1.03 -13.33
C GLU A 199 1.93 2.49 -13.62
N LEU A 200 0.65 2.77 -13.87
CA LEU A 200 0.14 4.13 -14.09
C LEU A 200 0.37 5.01 -12.86
N ARG A 201 -0.09 4.56 -11.68
CA ARG A 201 0.06 5.30 -10.42
C ARG A 201 1.51 5.63 -10.15
N TYR A 202 2.42 4.65 -10.14
CA TYR A 202 3.83 4.90 -9.88
C TYR A 202 4.48 5.79 -10.94
N SER A 203 4.08 5.68 -12.21
CA SER A 203 4.59 6.58 -13.26
C SER A 203 4.20 8.02 -12.99
N ILE A 204 2.97 8.28 -12.53
CA ILE A 204 2.50 9.62 -12.17
C ILE A 204 3.19 10.11 -10.89
N GLU A 205 3.23 9.32 -9.83
CA GLU A 205 3.87 9.68 -8.55
C GLU A 205 5.34 10.05 -8.72
N LEU A 206 6.10 9.24 -9.47
CA LEU A 206 7.54 9.42 -9.66
C LEU A 206 7.89 10.59 -10.56
N LEU A 207 6.94 11.06 -11.38
CA LEU A 207 7.12 12.14 -12.35
C LEU A 207 6.25 13.36 -12.03
N ALA A 208 5.59 13.41 -10.87
CA ALA A 208 4.59 14.42 -10.55
C ALA A 208 5.10 15.84 -10.78
N ASP A 209 6.33 16.14 -10.34
CA ASP A 209 6.96 17.46 -10.46
C ASP A 209 7.20 17.89 -11.92
N ALA A 210 7.25 16.92 -12.84
CA ALA A 210 7.50 17.11 -14.27
C ALA A 210 6.22 17.08 -15.12
N LEU A 211 5.07 16.78 -14.52
CA LEU A 211 3.82 16.56 -15.22
C LEU A 211 2.92 17.81 -15.21
N PRO A 212 2.17 18.04 -16.29
CA PRO A 212 1.10 19.03 -16.28
C PRO A 212 -0.02 18.62 -15.32
N ILE A 213 -0.90 19.57 -14.98
CA ILE A 213 -1.95 19.40 -13.97
C ILE A 213 -2.93 18.28 -14.35
N ASP A 214 -3.32 18.20 -15.63
CA ASP A 214 -4.23 17.17 -16.17
C ASP A 214 -3.66 15.75 -16.03
N ALA A 215 -2.38 15.55 -16.32
CA ALA A 215 -1.74 14.25 -16.15
C ALA A 215 -1.56 13.88 -14.66
N ARG A 216 -1.30 14.87 -13.79
CA ARG A 216 -1.24 14.66 -12.34
C ARG A 216 -2.59 14.32 -11.74
N ALA A 217 -3.67 14.90 -12.25
CA ALA A 217 -5.03 14.65 -11.75
C ALA A 217 -5.46 13.16 -11.87
N GLN A 218 -4.80 12.38 -12.73
CA GLN A 218 -5.03 10.94 -12.86
C GLN A 218 -4.48 10.13 -11.67
N LEU A 219 -3.66 10.74 -10.78
CA LEU A 219 -3.06 10.04 -9.65
C LEU A 219 -4.10 9.49 -8.68
N GLU A 220 -5.08 10.32 -8.31
CA GLU A 220 -6.11 9.94 -7.34
C GLU A 220 -6.98 8.78 -7.85
N PRO A 221 -7.56 8.86 -9.07
CA PRO A 221 -8.24 7.71 -9.66
C PRO A 221 -7.36 6.46 -9.75
N ALA A 222 -6.10 6.59 -10.19
CA ALA A 222 -5.21 5.44 -10.29
C ALA A 222 -4.92 4.79 -8.92
N THR A 223 -4.88 5.58 -7.86
CA THR A 223 -4.70 5.12 -6.48
C THR A 223 -5.94 4.38 -5.98
N VAL A 224 -7.13 4.95 -6.20
CA VAL A 224 -8.41 4.31 -5.86
C VAL A 224 -8.56 2.97 -6.59
N PHE A 225 -8.39 2.94 -7.91
CA PHE A 225 -8.52 1.71 -8.69
C PHE A 225 -7.47 0.67 -8.32
N GLN A 226 -6.21 1.07 -8.11
CA GLN A 226 -5.17 0.15 -7.64
C GLN A 226 -5.57 -0.47 -6.29
N LYS A 227 -6.14 0.33 -5.37
CA LYS A 227 -6.61 -0.18 -4.07
C LYS A 227 -7.75 -1.19 -4.26
N ARG A 228 -8.80 -0.86 -5.01
CA ARG A 228 -9.94 -1.77 -5.24
C ARG A 228 -9.52 -3.09 -5.89
N LEU A 229 -8.67 -3.02 -6.91
CA LEU A 229 -8.16 -4.20 -7.60
C LEU A 229 -7.17 -4.98 -6.72
N GLY A 230 -6.44 -4.30 -5.82
CA GLY A 230 -5.63 -4.91 -4.77
C GLY A 230 -6.49 -5.75 -3.84
N ASP A 231 -7.49 -5.12 -3.21
CA ASP A 231 -8.42 -5.79 -2.30
C ASP A 231 -9.10 -7.02 -2.96
N LEU A 232 -9.38 -6.98 -4.28
CA LEU A 232 -9.92 -8.13 -5.03
C LEU A 232 -8.90 -9.25 -5.20
N HIS A 233 -7.70 -8.90 -5.65
CA HIS A 233 -6.63 -9.85 -5.89
C HIS A 233 -6.21 -10.58 -4.62
N ASP A 234 -6.19 -9.89 -3.47
CA ASP A 234 -5.82 -10.50 -2.19
C ASP A 234 -6.85 -11.58 -1.79
N VAL A 235 -8.14 -11.35 -2.04
CA VAL A 235 -9.21 -12.35 -1.85
C VAL A 235 -9.10 -13.51 -2.83
N ASP A 236 -8.77 -13.25 -4.10
CA ASP A 236 -8.58 -14.30 -5.11
C ASP A 236 -7.41 -15.22 -4.72
N VAL A 237 -6.29 -14.66 -4.26
CA VAL A 237 -5.13 -15.42 -3.77
C VAL A 237 -5.48 -16.21 -2.51
N ALA A 238 -6.18 -15.60 -1.54
CA ALA A 238 -6.62 -16.30 -0.34
C ALA A 238 -7.55 -17.49 -0.67
N THR A 239 -8.45 -17.30 -1.64
CA THR A 239 -9.35 -18.35 -2.13
C THR A 239 -8.57 -19.53 -2.71
N GLU A 240 -7.54 -19.25 -3.53
CA GLU A 240 -6.66 -20.29 -4.09
C GLU A 240 -5.88 -21.04 -2.99
N VAL A 241 -5.35 -20.32 -2.00
CA VAL A 241 -4.62 -20.92 -0.88
C VAL A 241 -5.52 -21.85 -0.06
N ILE A 242 -6.73 -21.40 0.30
CA ILE A 242 -7.70 -22.21 1.07
C ILE A 242 -8.19 -23.40 0.26
N THR A 243 -8.43 -23.24 -1.04
CA THR A 243 -8.82 -24.34 -1.93
C THR A 243 -7.77 -25.46 -1.91
N ASN A 244 -6.49 -25.09 -1.89
CA ASN A 244 -5.35 -26.02 -1.90
C ASN A 244 -4.81 -26.35 -0.50
N ALA A 245 -5.48 -25.90 0.57
CA ALA A 245 -5.01 -26.09 1.94
C ALA A 245 -4.93 -27.57 2.31
N LYS A 246 -3.74 -28.03 2.66
CA LYS A 246 -3.52 -29.34 3.28
C LYS A 246 -3.76 -29.22 4.79
N GLY A 247 -4.30 -30.26 5.41
CA GLY A 247 -4.58 -30.28 6.85
C GLY A 247 -5.85 -29.55 7.28
N LEU A 248 -6.49 -28.76 6.39
CA LEU A 248 -7.78 -28.13 6.67
C LEU A 248 -8.94 -29.06 6.27
N PRO A 249 -9.80 -29.50 7.22
CA PRO A 249 -10.95 -30.35 6.93
C PRO A 249 -11.94 -29.73 5.94
N ALA A 250 -12.68 -30.58 5.23
CA ALA A 250 -13.58 -30.15 4.16
C ALA A 250 -14.66 -29.16 4.65
N ALA A 251 -15.24 -29.39 5.82
CA ALA A 251 -16.26 -28.52 6.40
C ALA A 251 -15.72 -27.11 6.68
N ALA A 252 -14.62 -27.00 7.44
CA ALA A 252 -13.96 -25.72 7.73
C ALA A 252 -13.51 -25.00 6.45
N ARG A 253 -13.00 -25.75 5.46
CA ARG A 253 -12.63 -25.18 4.16
C ARG A 253 -13.83 -24.57 3.43
N GLN A 254 -14.96 -25.27 3.39
CA GLN A 254 -16.18 -24.78 2.72
C GLN A 254 -16.71 -23.51 3.38
N GLU A 255 -16.67 -23.45 4.72
CA GLU A 255 -17.07 -22.28 5.49
C GLU A 255 -16.20 -21.05 5.14
N VAL A 256 -14.88 -21.19 5.19
CA VAL A 256 -13.95 -20.12 4.84
C VAL A 256 -14.14 -19.66 3.38
N LEU A 257 -14.32 -20.60 2.44
CA LEU A 257 -14.57 -20.27 1.04
C LEU A 257 -15.88 -19.51 0.84
N ALA A 258 -16.94 -19.85 1.58
CA ALA A 258 -18.22 -19.13 1.54
C ALA A 258 -18.07 -17.68 2.05
N SER A 259 -17.30 -17.48 3.12
CA SER A 259 -16.97 -16.15 3.63
C SER A 259 -16.11 -15.34 2.66
N LEU A 260 -15.09 -15.97 2.06
CA LEU A 260 -14.27 -15.33 1.03
C LEU A 260 -15.07 -14.96 -0.22
N ALA A 261 -16.01 -15.80 -0.65
CA ALA A 261 -16.91 -15.49 -1.76
C ALA A 261 -17.79 -14.27 -1.44
N THR A 262 -18.32 -14.19 -0.21
CA THR A 262 -19.07 -13.02 0.28
C THR A 262 -18.20 -11.76 0.31
N LEU A 263 -16.96 -11.88 0.79
CA LEU A 263 -16.00 -10.78 0.81
C LEU A 263 -15.66 -10.31 -0.61
N ARG A 264 -15.38 -11.24 -1.52
CA ARG A 264 -15.11 -10.97 -2.94
C ARG A 264 -16.26 -10.19 -3.56
N ASN A 265 -17.49 -10.64 -3.37
CA ASN A 265 -18.69 -9.95 -3.86
C ASN A 265 -18.74 -8.51 -3.33
N LYS A 266 -18.53 -8.28 -2.03
CA LYS A 266 -18.46 -6.92 -1.47
C LYS A 266 -17.37 -6.06 -2.12
N ARG A 267 -16.20 -6.63 -2.43
CA ARG A 267 -15.10 -5.91 -3.10
C ARG A 267 -15.43 -5.61 -4.58
N VAL A 268 -16.08 -6.54 -5.29
CA VAL A 268 -16.56 -6.33 -6.67
C VAL A 268 -17.56 -5.17 -6.70
N HIS A 269 -18.54 -5.16 -5.80
CA HIS A 269 -19.51 -4.05 -5.71
C HIS A 269 -18.81 -2.71 -5.43
N LYS A 270 -17.78 -2.68 -4.58
CA LYS A 270 -16.97 -1.46 -4.38
C LYS A 270 -16.26 -1.03 -5.67
N TYR A 271 -15.64 -1.97 -6.39
CA TYR A 271 -14.96 -1.70 -7.66
C TYR A 271 -15.91 -1.17 -8.75
N LEU A 272 -17.06 -1.82 -8.95
CA LEU A 272 -18.06 -1.42 -9.95
C LEU A 272 -18.62 -0.01 -9.67
N ARG A 273 -18.79 0.37 -8.39
CA ARG A 273 -19.18 1.73 -8.02
C ARG A 273 -18.14 2.79 -8.38
N GLU A 274 -16.85 2.45 -8.40
CA GLU A 274 -15.82 3.38 -8.87
C GLU A 274 -15.83 3.53 -10.41
N LEU A 275 -16.25 2.49 -11.15
CA LEU A 275 -16.35 2.53 -12.61
C LEU A 275 -17.52 3.38 -13.10
N ASP A 276 -18.63 3.36 -12.37
CA ASP A 276 -19.84 4.11 -12.67
C ASP A 276 -20.36 4.83 -11.41
N PRO A 277 -19.73 5.97 -11.04
CA PRO A 277 -20.13 6.73 -9.85
C PRO A 277 -21.56 7.29 -9.96
N LEU A 278 -22.01 7.64 -11.17
CA LEU A 278 -23.31 8.27 -11.41
C LEU A 278 -24.44 7.24 -11.34
N GLY A 279 -24.34 6.11 -12.04
CA GLY A 279 -25.33 5.05 -11.91
C GLY A 279 -25.31 4.39 -10.53
N ALA A 280 -24.19 4.44 -9.79
CA ALA A 280 -24.15 4.00 -8.40
C ALA A 280 -24.96 4.90 -7.45
N GLU A 281 -25.01 6.22 -7.70
CA GLU A 281 -25.85 7.14 -6.92
C GLU A 281 -27.33 7.03 -7.31
N GLU A 282 -27.64 6.80 -8.59
CA GLU A 282 -29.01 6.53 -9.07
C GLU A 282 -29.58 5.25 -8.44
N ARG A 283 -28.83 4.13 -8.46
CA ARG A 283 -29.25 2.87 -7.82
C ARG A 283 -29.45 2.99 -6.31
N LYS A 284 -28.60 3.75 -5.61
CA LYS A 284 -28.81 4.05 -4.17
C LYS A 284 -30.05 4.90 -3.93
N ALA A 285 -30.35 5.84 -4.83
CA ALA A 285 -31.54 6.66 -4.73
C ALA A 285 -32.81 5.80 -4.92
N GLU A 286 -32.77 4.88 -5.89
CA GLU A 286 -33.83 3.88 -6.13
C GLU A 286 -34.02 2.93 -4.95
N GLU A 287 -32.93 2.34 -4.40
CA GLU A 287 -32.99 1.48 -3.22
C GLU A 287 -33.55 2.21 -1.99
N ARG A 288 -33.13 3.46 -1.75
CA ARG A 288 -33.69 4.31 -0.67
C ARG A 288 -35.15 4.64 -0.89
N GLU A 289 -35.57 4.80 -2.15
CA GLU A 289 -36.97 5.05 -2.50
C GLU A 289 -37.82 3.78 -2.31
N GLU A 290 -37.29 2.60 -2.65
CA GLU A 290 -37.92 1.30 -2.39
C GLU A 290 -38.01 0.98 -0.90
N GLU A 291 -36.95 1.24 -0.12
CA GLU A 291 -36.95 1.10 1.35
C GLU A 291 -37.98 2.04 1.99
N ARG A 292 -38.07 3.30 1.53
CA ARG A 292 -39.12 4.24 1.95
C ARG A 292 -40.52 3.75 1.59
N LYS A 293 -40.70 3.15 0.41
CA LYS A 293 -41.99 2.58 -0.03
C LYS A 293 -42.37 1.33 0.78
N THR A 294 -41.41 0.46 1.10
CA THR A 294 -41.64 -0.71 1.97
C THR A 294 -41.90 -0.32 3.42
N GLU A 295 -41.22 0.71 3.93
CA GLU A 295 -41.47 1.25 5.27
C GLU A 295 -42.83 1.97 5.36
N ALA A 296 -43.23 2.72 4.32
CA ALA A 296 -44.55 3.34 4.23
C ALA A 296 -45.69 2.31 4.05
N ALA A 297 -45.40 1.14 3.48
CA ALA A 297 -46.35 0.04 3.30
C ALA A 297 -46.50 -0.86 4.55
N ARG A 298 -45.74 -0.63 5.63
CA ARG A 298 -45.93 -1.35 6.90
C ARG A 298 -47.27 -0.94 7.53
N PRO A 299 -48.18 -1.88 7.84
CA PRO A 299 -49.44 -1.55 8.49
C PRO A 299 -49.16 -0.93 9.86
N LYS A 300 -49.75 0.25 10.12
CA LYS A 300 -49.71 0.88 11.44
C LYS A 300 -50.33 -0.08 12.45
N SER A 301 -49.48 -0.70 13.28
CA SER A 301 -49.90 -1.40 14.49
C SER A 301 -50.74 -0.44 15.32
N THR A 302 -52.05 -0.68 15.37
CA THR A 302 -53.00 0.01 16.25
C THR A 302 -52.65 -0.28 17.70
N SER A 303 -51.80 0.56 18.30
CA SER A 303 -51.63 0.63 19.74
C SER A 303 -52.88 1.27 20.36
N HIS A 304 -53.64 0.45 21.10
CA HIS A 304 -54.74 0.89 21.97
C HIS A 304 -54.28 2.00 22.93
N PRO A 305 -55.03 3.10 23.12
CA PRO A 305 -54.65 4.14 24.07
C PRO A 305 -54.94 3.70 25.51
N HIS A 306 -53.88 3.43 26.28
CA HIS A 306 -53.99 3.28 27.73
C HIS A 306 -54.20 4.66 28.38
N ARG A 307 -55.26 4.71 29.19
CA ARG A 307 -55.84 5.83 29.95
C ARG A 307 -54.80 6.69 30.69
N ALA A 308 -54.91 8.01 30.51
CA ALA A 308 -54.16 9.04 31.21
C ALA A 308 -54.49 9.09 32.71
N GLY A 309 -53.45 9.16 33.55
CA GLY A 309 -53.53 9.53 34.98
C GLY A 309 -52.87 10.90 35.22
N PRO A 310 -53.35 11.71 36.18
CA PRO A 310 -53.02 13.13 36.29
C PRO A 310 -51.63 13.41 36.92
N PRO A 311 -51.06 14.62 36.69
CA PRO A 311 -49.68 14.93 37.03
C PRO A 311 -49.52 15.27 38.52
N ARG A 312 -48.57 14.64 39.21
CA ARG A 312 -48.15 15.03 40.55
C ARG A 312 -46.82 15.77 40.53
N GLY A 313 -46.91 17.06 40.86
CA GLY A 313 -46.06 17.76 41.82
C GLY A 313 -44.54 17.69 41.66
N ARG A 314 -43.96 18.81 41.21
CA ARG A 314 -42.55 19.15 41.40
C ARG A 314 -42.17 19.05 42.88
N ARG A 315 -41.11 18.30 43.19
CA ARG A 315 -40.30 18.49 44.40
C ARG A 315 -38.85 18.68 43.98
N HIS A 316 -38.30 19.80 44.44
CA HIS A 316 -36.89 20.14 44.46
C HIS A 316 -36.14 19.29 45.51
N GLU A 317 -34.83 19.16 45.30
CA GLU A 317 -33.71 18.84 46.22
C GLU A 317 -32.86 17.62 45.78
N PRO A 318 -31.55 17.55 46.13
CA PRO A 318 -30.51 18.48 45.71
C PRO A 318 -29.27 17.76 45.11
N LYS A 319 -28.36 18.55 44.52
CA LYS A 319 -27.06 18.14 43.97
C LYS A 319 -26.21 17.44 45.04
N ALA A 320 -25.75 16.22 44.74
CA ALA A 320 -24.70 15.54 45.48
C ALA A 320 -23.31 16.02 45.04
N GLU A 321 -22.57 16.55 46.00
CA GLU A 321 -21.13 16.84 45.99
C GLU A 321 -20.30 15.61 45.58
N ARG A 322 -19.29 15.84 44.74
CA ARG A 322 -18.16 14.93 44.55
C ARG A 322 -16.97 15.47 45.33
N PRO A 323 -16.31 14.68 46.19
CA PRO A 323 -15.10 15.13 46.86
C PRO A 323 -13.88 15.02 45.93
N ARG A 324 -13.01 16.02 46.02
CA ARG A 324 -11.64 16.05 45.49
C ARG A 324 -10.73 15.14 46.32
N PRO A 325 -9.64 14.61 45.76
CA PRO A 325 -8.43 14.41 46.52
C PRO A 325 -7.39 15.49 46.20
N SER A 326 -6.72 15.87 47.27
CA SER A 326 -5.72 16.92 47.47
C SER A 326 -4.36 16.64 46.82
N GLU A 327 -3.73 17.72 46.39
CA GLU A 327 -2.30 17.83 46.14
C GLU A 327 -1.49 17.51 47.41
N THR A 328 -0.40 16.77 47.24
CA THR A 328 0.79 16.85 48.12
C THR A 328 1.99 16.52 47.25
N GLY A 329 2.85 17.51 47.04
CA GLY A 329 4.13 17.34 46.36
C GLY A 329 5.19 16.79 47.32
N ALA A 330 6.20 16.15 46.75
CA ALA A 330 7.60 16.17 47.20
C ALA A 330 8.47 15.37 46.23
N SER A 331 9.36 16.06 45.51
CA SER A 331 10.63 15.50 45.04
C SER A 331 11.48 15.10 46.26
N PRO A 332 12.49 14.22 46.11
CA PRO A 332 13.80 14.70 45.65
C PRO A 332 14.62 13.71 44.81
N SER A 333 15.37 14.22 43.83
CA SER A 333 16.70 13.68 43.47
C SER A 333 17.69 14.08 44.58
N PRO A 334 18.83 13.38 44.81
CA PRO A 334 20.06 13.84 44.14
C PRO A 334 21.20 12.79 43.95
N THR A 335 22.24 13.22 43.20
CA THR A 335 23.69 12.89 43.30
C THR A 335 24.16 11.52 42.75
N ILE A 336 24.82 11.47 41.58
CA ILE A 336 26.28 11.60 41.32
C ILE A 336 27.14 10.55 42.06
N HIS A 337 27.80 9.67 41.30
CA HIS A 337 29.19 9.28 41.57
C HIS A 337 29.92 8.87 40.28
N ASP A 338 31.07 9.53 40.09
CA ASP A 338 32.15 9.27 39.14
C ASP A 338 32.77 7.85 39.26
N ALA A 339 33.17 7.30 38.11
CA ALA A 339 34.47 6.66 37.73
C ALA A 339 35.26 5.80 38.76
N PRO A 340 36.01 4.72 38.35
CA PRO A 340 36.98 4.80 37.24
C PRO A 340 37.20 3.53 36.37
N LEU A 341 37.99 3.79 35.33
CA LEU A 341 38.76 2.93 34.43
C LEU A 341 39.57 1.83 35.15
N ASP A 342 39.76 0.68 34.49
CA ASP A 342 41.05 0.09 34.01
C ASP A 342 40.99 -1.46 33.95
N PRO A 343 42.04 -2.18 33.51
CA PRO A 343 42.37 -2.60 32.14
C PRO A 343 42.05 -4.08 31.86
N GLY A 344 42.10 -4.46 30.57
CA GLY A 344 42.03 -5.86 30.14
C GLY A 344 43.28 -6.69 30.49
N PRO A 345 43.31 -7.95 30.03
CA PRO A 345 44.58 -8.57 29.67
C PRO A 345 44.58 -9.05 28.22
N ASP A 346 45.57 -8.55 27.51
CA ASP A 346 46.28 -9.20 26.42
C ASP A 346 46.65 -10.65 26.79
N ARG A 347 46.40 -11.60 25.89
CA ARG A 347 47.34 -12.69 25.54
C ARG A 347 46.83 -13.52 24.35
N ARG A 348 47.42 -13.20 23.19
CA ARG A 348 48.16 -14.11 22.28
C ARG A 348 47.70 -15.59 22.22
N LYS A 349 47.23 -16.01 21.06
CA LYS A 349 48.00 -16.82 20.09
C LYS A 349 47.39 -16.72 18.71
#